data_AF-A0A562F014-F1
#
_entry.id   AF-A0A562F014-F1
#
_cell.length_a   1.000
_cell.length_b   1.000
_cell.length_c   1.000
_cell.angle_alpha   90.00
_cell.angle_beta   90.00
_cell.angle_gamma   90.00
#
_symmetry.space_group_name_H-M   'P 1'
#
loop_
_entity.id
_entity.type
_entity.pdbx_description
1 polymer ?
#
loop_
_entity_poly.entity_id
_entity_poly.type
_entity_poly.pdbx_seq_one_letter_code
_entity_poly.pdbx_strand_id
1 'polypeptide(L)'
;MSIAGIQTRNPERDRNTDLARLERLTALLRLLQAEVESESAGLRRRYKEAQDAAAFALDAFENGDGEELSATADQLGERMRRYQHRVSALGTQKTFLQELEEKAAQFRAGLQI
;
A
#
# COMPACT_ATOMS: atom_id res chain seq x y z
N MET A 1 -61.07 -8.61 -2.16
CA MET A 1 -60.05 -8.78 -3.22
C MET A 1 -59.23 -7.50 -3.26
N SER A 2 -57.90 -7.58 -3.10
CA SER A 2 -57.02 -6.40 -3.18
C SER A 2 -55.97 -6.62 -4.26
N ILE A 3 -55.61 -5.51 -4.88
CA ILE A 3 -55.04 -5.33 -6.22
C ILE A 3 -53.57 -5.80 -6.26
N ALA A 4 -53.18 -6.33 -7.43
CA ALA A 4 -51.87 -6.87 -7.76
C ALA A 4 -50.66 -6.16 -7.10
N GLY A 5 -49.92 -6.91 -6.27
CA GLY A 5 -48.48 -7.13 -6.48
C GLY A 5 -47.50 -5.97 -6.41
N ILE A 6 -47.85 -4.79 -5.89
CA ILE A 6 -46.84 -3.76 -5.60
C ILE A 6 -46.13 -4.16 -4.30
N GLN A 7 -45.04 -4.93 -4.42
CA GLN A 7 -44.04 -4.99 -3.36
C GLN A 7 -43.43 -3.59 -3.26
N THR A 8 -43.97 -2.76 -2.37
CA THR A 8 -43.39 -1.46 -2.04
C THR A 8 -41.96 -1.72 -1.55
N ARG A 9 -40.99 -1.32 -2.37
CA ARG A 9 -39.57 -1.46 -2.10
C ARG A 9 -39.27 -0.80 -0.75
N ASN A 10 -38.68 -1.56 0.19
CA ASN A 10 -38.41 -1.05 1.54
C ASN A 10 -37.15 -0.14 1.52
N PRO A 11 -37.28 1.18 1.75
CA PRO A 11 -36.16 2.12 1.70
C PRO A 11 -35.08 1.82 2.75
N GLU A 12 -35.46 1.30 3.92
CA GLU A 12 -34.48 0.89 4.94
C GLU A 12 -33.64 -0.29 4.47
N ARG A 13 -34.25 -1.24 3.76
CA ARG A 13 -33.53 -2.39 3.19
C ARG A 13 -32.54 -1.96 2.12
N ASP A 14 -32.92 -1.00 1.26
CA ASP A 14 -32.02 -0.43 0.26
C ASP A 14 -30.85 0.28 0.95
N ARG A 15 -31.12 1.16 1.93
CA ARG A 15 -30.09 1.88 2.71
C ARG A 15 -29.13 0.91 3.41
N ASN A 16 -29.64 -0.14 4.07
CA ASN A 16 -28.82 -1.16 4.72
C ASN A 16 -27.94 -1.92 3.71
N THR A 17 -28.45 -2.18 2.52
CA THR A 17 -27.68 -2.83 1.45
C THR A 17 -26.53 -1.94 0.98
N ASP A 18 -26.77 -0.63 0.85
CA ASP A 18 -25.75 0.34 0.46
C ASP A 18 -24.67 0.52 1.53
N LEU A 19 -25.07 0.61 2.80
CA LEU A 19 -24.13 0.63 3.93
C LEU A 19 -23.25 -0.62 3.94
N ALA A 20 -23.83 -1.81 3.75
CA ALA A 20 -23.07 -3.06 3.71
C ALA A 20 -22.08 -3.13 2.53
N ARG A 21 -22.42 -2.53 1.38
CA ARG A 21 -21.48 -2.41 0.24
C ARG A 21 -20.29 -1.51 0.59
N LEU A 22 -20.54 -0.38 1.22
CA LEU A 22 -19.47 0.55 1.63
C LEU A 22 -18.59 -0.03 2.72
N GLU A 23 -19.15 -0.74 3.69
CA GLU A 23 -18.36 -1.44 4.71
C GLU A 23 -17.40 -2.44 4.10
N ARG A 24 -17.84 -3.22 3.11
CA ARG A 24 -16.96 -4.15 2.37
C ARG A 24 -15.87 -3.41 1.59
N LEU A 25 -16.21 -2.30 0.94
CA LEU A 25 -15.23 -1.47 0.22
C LEU A 25 -14.16 -0.93 1.17
N THR A 26 -14.56 -0.31 2.28
CA THR A 26 -13.64 0.22 3.29
C THR A 26 -12.75 -0.86 3.88
N ALA A 27 -13.30 -2.04 4.18
CA ALA A 27 -12.52 -3.17 4.67
C ALA A 27 -11.45 -3.61 3.65
N LEU A 28 -11.80 -3.69 2.35
CA LEU A 28 -10.85 -4.03 1.29
C LEU A 28 -9.76 -2.98 1.14
N LEU A 29 -10.11 -1.68 1.19
CA LEU A 29 -9.14 -0.59 1.11
C LEU A 29 -8.12 -0.66 2.27
N ARG A 30 -8.58 -0.96 3.48
CA ARG A 30 -7.69 -1.14 4.65
C ARG A 30 -6.77 -2.34 4.52
N LEU A 31 -7.27 -3.45 3.97
CA LEU A 31 -6.45 -4.63 3.69
C LEU A 31 -5.33 -4.28 2.70
N LEU A 32 -5.66 -3.62 1.59
CA LEU A 32 -4.68 -3.18 0.60
C LEU A 32 -3.66 -2.20 1.19
N GLN A 33 -4.09 -1.26 2.05
CA GLN A 33 -3.17 -0.37 2.75
C GLN A 33 -2.18 -1.14 3.65
N ALA A 34 -2.65 -2.18 4.35
CA ALA A 34 -1.79 -3.03 5.18
C ALA A 34 -0.78 -3.84 4.34
N GLU A 35 -1.20 -4.37 3.19
CA GLU A 35 -0.31 -5.06 2.25
C GLU A 35 0.79 -4.13 1.73
N VAL A 36 0.43 -2.91 1.32
CA VAL A 36 1.38 -1.87 0.85
C VAL A 36 2.36 -1.47 1.96
N GLU A 37 1.90 -1.31 3.20
CA GLU A 37 2.78 -0.98 4.33
C GLU A 37 3.74 -2.14 4.64
N SER A 38 3.25 -3.38 4.61
CA SER A 38 4.06 -4.59 4.84
C SER A 38 5.17 -4.71 3.79
N GLU A 39 4.84 -4.50 2.51
CA GLU A 39 5.83 -4.51 1.43
C GLU A 39 6.86 -3.39 1.62
N SER A 40 6.39 -2.17 1.94
CA SER A 40 7.25 -1.01 2.20
C SER A 40 8.21 -1.24 3.35
N ALA A 41 7.75 -1.83 4.45
CA ALA A 41 8.57 -2.19 5.60
C ALA A 41 9.65 -3.23 5.20
N GLY A 42 9.27 -4.25 4.44
CA GLY A 42 10.21 -5.26 3.93
C GLY A 42 11.27 -4.70 2.98
N LEU A 43 10.93 -3.69 2.17
CA LEU A 43 11.88 -3.00 1.29
C LEU A 43 12.81 -2.07 2.06
N ARG A 44 12.30 -1.31 3.04
CA ARG A 44 13.12 -0.45 3.91
C ARG A 44 14.15 -1.26 4.69
N ARG A 45 13.77 -2.44 5.19
CA ARG A 45 14.71 -3.35 5.86
C ARG A 45 15.83 -3.81 4.92
N ARG A 46 15.47 -4.29 3.72
CA ARG A 46 16.44 -4.74 2.70
C ARG A 46 17.33 -3.61 2.17
N TYR A 47 16.80 -2.38 2.12
CA TYR A 47 17.60 -1.20 1.80
C TYR A 47 18.66 -0.95 2.86
N LYS A 48 18.28 -0.99 4.15
CA LYS A 48 19.22 -0.85 5.26
C LYS A 48 20.30 -1.94 5.25
N GLU A 49 19.91 -3.21 5.04
CA GLU A 49 20.86 -4.32 4.91
C GLU A 49 21.85 -4.10 3.75
N ALA A 50 21.37 -3.64 2.59
CA ALA A 50 22.22 -3.34 1.45
C ALA A 50 23.15 -2.13 1.70
N GLN A 51 22.65 -1.12 2.41
CA GLN A 51 23.44 0.05 2.81
C GLN A 51 24.55 -0.34 3.78
N ASP A 52 24.24 -1.13 4.81
CA ASP A 52 25.22 -1.61 5.79
C ASP A 52 26.29 -2.48 5.09
N ALA A 53 25.89 -3.37 4.16
CA ALA A 53 26.83 -4.15 3.34
C ALA A 53 27.71 -3.28 2.44
N ALA A 54 27.17 -2.21 1.84
CA ALA A 54 27.94 -1.30 0.99
C ALA A 54 28.98 -0.52 1.80
N ALA A 55 28.66 -0.14 3.04
CA ALA A 55 29.60 0.51 3.94
C ALA A 55 30.79 -0.41 4.30
N PHE A 56 30.52 -1.69 4.59
CA PHE A 56 31.58 -2.68 4.83
C PHE A 56 32.45 -2.94 3.60
N ALA A 57 31.84 -3.00 2.41
CA ALA A 57 32.58 -3.18 1.16
C ALA A 57 33.51 -1.98 0.89
N LEU A 58 33.07 -0.75 1.20
CA LEU A 58 33.89 0.44 1.06
C LEU A 58 35.09 0.42 2.03
N ASP A 59 34.87 0.06 3.29
CA ASP A 59 35.92 -0.08 4.30
C ASP A 59 36.96 -1.14 3.89
N ALA A 60 36.52 -2.28 3.31
CA ALA A 60 37.42 -3.30 2.78
C ALA A 60 38.21 -2.81 1.55
N PHE A 61 37.60 -2.00 0.68
CA PHE A 61 38.26 -1.43 -0.50
C PHE A 61 39.38 -0.46 -0.11
N GLU A 62 39.13 0.38 0.91
CA GLU A 62 40.15 1.29 1.49
C GLU A 62 41.35 0.51 2.07
N ASN A 63 41.16 -0.75 2.43
CA ASN A 63 42.19 -1.64 2.98
C ASN A 63 42.93 -2.51 1.94
N GLY A 64 42.65 -2.37 0.63
CA GLY A 64 43.52 -2.87 -0.44
C GLY A 64 42.94 -3.90 -1.43
N ASP A 65 41.65 -4.24 -1.33
CA ASP A 65 40.99 -5.18 -2.23
C ASP A 65 40.25 -4.41 -3.37
N GLY A 66 40.84 -4.33 -4.57
CA GLY A 66 40.47 -3.27 -5.53
C GLY A 66 39.32 -3.57 -6.51
N GLU A 67 39.25 -4.75 -7.12
CA GLU A 67 38.44 -4.95 -8.34
C GLU A 67 37.10 -5.67 -8.07
N GLU A 68 37.11 -6.70 -7.22
CA GLU A 68 35.91 -7.45 -6.83
C GLU A 68 34.92 -6.61 -5.98
N LEU A 69 35.46 -5.65 -5.23
CA LEU A 69 34.68 -4.74 -4.40
C LEU A 69 33.98 -3.63 -5.19
N SER A 70 34.54 -3.19 -6.33
CA SER A 70 33.89 -2.23 -7.22
C SER A 70 32.62 -2.82 -7.84
N ALA A 71 32.69 -4.06 -8.36
CA ALA A 71 31.52 -4.75 -8.93
C ALA A 71 30.43 -5.00 -7.87
N THR A 72 30.84 -5.30 -6.64
CA THR A 72 29.93 -5.48 -5.50
C THR A 72 29.23 -4.18 -5.11
N ALA A 73 29.97 -3.06 -5.09
CA ALA A 73 29.42 -1.74 -4.80
C ALA A 73 28.36 -1.31 -5.84
N ASP A 74 28.62 -1.54 -7.13
CA ASP A 74 27.67 -1.24 -8.20
C ASP A 74 26.37 -2.07 -8.08
N GLN A 75 26.50 -3.36 -7.77
CA GLN A 75 25.34 -4.24 -7.57
C GLN A 75 24.50 -3.80 -6.36
N LEU A 76 25.14 -3.39 -5.26
CA LEU A 76 24.44 -2.88 -4.07
C LEU A 76 23.74 -1.55 -4.40
N GLY A 77 24.42 -0.64 -5.10
CA GLY A 77 23.85 0.63 -5.55
C GLY A 77 22.61 0.44 -6.44
N GLU A 78 22.64 -0.51 -7.38
CA GLU A 78 21.50 -0.84 -8.23
C GLU A 78 20.33 -1.44 -7.43
N ARG A 79 20.60 -2.31 -6.46
CA ARG A 79 19.56 -2.85 -5.56
C ARG A 79 18.92 -1.74 -4.73
N MET A 80 19.73 -0.85 -4.17
CA MET A 80 19.26 0.29 -3.38
C MET A 80 18.37 1.24 -4.21
N ARG A 81 18.76 1.57 -5.46
CA ARG A 81 17.92 2.35 -6.38
C ARG A 81 16.59 1.68 -6.65
N ARG A 82 16.58 0.37 -6.93
CA ARG A 82 15.33 -0.39 -7.16
C ARG A 82 14.41 -0.38 -5.94
N TYR A 83 14.96 -0.54 -4.74
CA TYR A 83 14.18 -0.46 -3.51
C TYR A 83 13.58 0.93 -3.30
N GLN A 84 14.35 2.00 -3.53
CA GLN A 84 13.86 3.38 -3.42
C GLN A 84 12.72 3.66 -4.42
N HIS A 85 12.89 3.28 -5.69
CA HIS A 85 11.85 3.42 -6.69
C HIS A 85 10.55 2.70 -6.29
N ARG A 86 10.67 1.46 -5.81
CA ARG A 86 9.51 0.68 -5.38
C ARG A 86 8.84 1.29 -4.14
N VAL A 87 9.61 1.71 -3.13
CA VAL A 87 9.07 2.39 -1.94
C VAL A 87 8.35 3.69 -2.31
N SER A 88 8.88 4.46 -3.26
CA SER A 88 8.23 5.66 -3.78
C SER A 88 6.88 5.33 -4.42
N ALA A 89 6.84 4.33 -5.31
CA ALA A 89 5.60 3.87 -5.94
C ALA A 89 4.57 3.36 -4.92
N LEU A 90 5.01 2.61 -3.90
CA LEU A 90 4.15 2.16 -2.80
C LEU A 90 3.62 3.33 -1.96
N GLY A 91 4.43 4.38 -1.78
CA GLY A 91 3.99 5.63 -1.16
C GLY A 91 2.84 6.27 -1.93
N THR A 92 2.96 6.39 -3.26
CA THR A 92 1.87 6.89 -4.11
C THR A 92 0.62 6.02 -4.03
N GLN A 93 0.78 4.68 -4.02
CA GLN A 93 -0.35 3.75 -3.86
C GLN A 93 -1.04 3.92 -2.51
N LYS A 94 -0.28 4.08 -1.42
CA LYS A 94 -0.82 4.29 -0.08
C LYS A 94 -1.65 5.56 -0.01
N THR A 95 -1.13 6.68 -0.51
CA THR A 95 -1.87 7.95 -0.56
C THR A 95 -3.17 7.81 -1.35
N PHE A 96 -3.12 7.17 -2.52
CA PHE A 96 -4.33 6.91 -3.32
C PHE A 96 -5.38 6.08 -2.56
N LEU A 97 -4.96 5.02 -1.86
CA LEU A 97 -5.88 4.18 -1.07
C LEU A 97 -6.49 4.92 0.13
N GLN A 98 -5.72 5.80 0.77
CA GLN A 98 -6.19 6.66 1.87
C GLN A 98 -7.25 7.65 1.38
N GLU A 99 -7.00 8.32 0.25
CA GLU A 99 -7.97 9.23 -0.36
C GLU A 99 -9.27 8.51 -0.76
N LEU A 100 -9.18 7.28 -1.25
CA LEU A 100 -10.36 6.47 -1.54
C LEU A 100 -11.14 6.09 -0.27
N GLU A 101 -10.43 5.76 0.82
CA GLU A 101 -11.08 5.45 2.10
C GLU A 101 -11.82 6.67 2.64
N GLU A 102 -11.20 7.85 2.60
CA GLU A 102 -11.82 9.11 3.02
C GLU A 102 -13.08 9.42 2.19
N LYS A 103 -12.99 9.28 0.87
CA LYS A 103 -14.15 9.47 -0.03
C LYS A 103 -15.27 8.47 0.25
N ALA A 104 -14.94 7.21 0.51
CA ALA A 104 -15.92 6.19 0.88
C ALA A 104 -16.59 6.52 2.22
N ALA A 105 -15.83 7.00 3.20
CA ALA A 105 -16.35 7.42 4.51
C ALA A 105 -17.29 8.64 4.39
N GLN A 106 -16.91 9.65 3.60
CA GLN A 106 -17.74 10.82 3.31
C GLN A 106 -19.06 10.42 2.63
N PHE A 107 -18.99 9.53 1.63
CA PHE A 107 -20.17 9.04 0.94
C PHE A 107 -21.10 8.26 1.90
N ARG A 108 -20.52 7.41 2.78
CA ARG A 108 -21.29 6.69 3.81
C ARG A 108 -22.01 7.64 4.77
N ALA A 109 -21.33 8.70 5.23
CA ALA A 109 -21.92 9.69 6.13
C ALA A 109 -23.14 10.39 5.49
N GLY A 110 -23.10 10.65 4.18
CA GLY A 110 -24.23 11.19 3.43
C GLY A 110 -25.45 10.27 3.33
N LEU A 111 -25.26 8.95 3.45
CA LEU A 111 -26.37 7.96 3.43
C LEU A 111 -27.06 7.77 4.79
N GLN A 112 -26.46 8.28 5.87
CA GLN A 112 -27.01 8.22 7.22
C GLN A 112 -27.99 9.38 7.52
N ILE A 113 -28.13 10.32 6.59
CA ILE A 113 -29.13 11.40 6.57
C ILE A 113 -30.39 10.89 5.87
#